data_AF-A0A8J8K3D2-F1
#
_entry.id   AF-A0A8J8K3D2-F1
#
_cell.length_a   1.000
_cell.length_b   1.000
_cell.length_c   1.000
_cell.angle_alpha   90.00
_cell.angle_beta   90.00
_cell.angle_gamma   90.00
#
_symmetry.space_group_name_H-M   'P 1'
#
loop_
_entity.id
_entity.type
_entity.pdbx_description
1 polymer ?
#
loop_
_entity_poly.entity_id
_entity_poly.type
_entity_poly.pdbx_seq_one_letter_code
_entity_poly.pdbx_strand_id
1 'polypeptide(L)'
;MDTTANIIFRSISAIYESAISGSALYPTLYFEDNERDNTYYGFRLNEVIPTRLIIRTYEEGKSCFVDMLWFVDDSKIEGKGCVTFYPKSNEIAVKGDSKDFISKLQSDATIEACYKDLIEPSGFLNKVIVGTKNSCPSKLQNETKLNLSNLPTNLFAFSRSTLNLKKIKDESYQDVAINGFLAVIDLLHRSLEILSSHAQTKLDSKTFCIRCGEKLPTDSYFCPICGTKQG
;
A
#
# COMPACT_ATOMS: atom_id res chain seq x y z
N MET A 1 15.53 27.90 4.65
CA MET A 1 16.12 26.64 4.16
C MET A 1 14.99 25.64 4.04
N ASP A 2 14.79 25.05 2.86
CA ASP A 2 13.80 23.97 2.73
C ASP A 2 14.27 22.76 3.54
N THR A 3 13.38 22.24 4.37
CA THR A 3 13.65 21.03 5.14
C THR A 3 13.64 19.82 4.21
N THR A 4 14.32 18.75 4.60
CA THR A 4 14.23 17.42 3.96
C THR A 4 12.78 17.03 3.68
N ALA A 5 11.90 17.23 4.67
CA ALA A 5 10.48 16.95 4.56
C ALA A 5 9.81 17.78 3.46
N ASN A 6 10.14 19.07 3.31
CA ASN A 6 9.59 19.92 2.25
C ASN A 6 10.01 19.47 0.85
N ILE A 7 11.27 19.03 0.68
CA ILE A 7 11.77 18.55 -0.62
C ILE A 7 10.98 17.31 -1.04
N ILE A 8 10.92 16.30 -0.17
CA ILE A 8 10.18 15.05 -0.42
C ILE A 8 8.70 15.32 -0.68
N PHE A 9 8.12 16.21 0.14
CA PHE A 9 6.73 16.59 0.02
C PHE A 9 6.42 17.26 -1.32
N ARG A 10 7.26 18.20 -1.79
CA ARG A 10 7.07 18.86 -3.08
C ARG A 10 7.16 17.88 -4.24
N SER A 11 8.11 16.94 -4.19
CA SER A 11 8.25 15.92 -5.22
C SER A 11 7.00 15.05 -5.32
N ILE A 12 6.48 14.56 -4.19
CA ILE A 12 5.27 13.72 -4.18
C ILE A 12 4.02 14.52 -4.57
N SER A 13 3.98 15.79 -4.19
CA SER A 13 2.91 16.71 -4.56
C SER A 13 2.84 17.00 -6.05
N ALA A 14 4.00 17.08 -6.71
CA ALA A 14 4.09 17.28 -8.16
C ALA A 14 3.53 16.09 -8.94
N ILE A 15 3.63 14.87 -8.40
CA ILE A 15 3.09 13.65 -9.00
C ILE A 15 1.55 13.68 -9.03
N TYR A 16 0.92 14.27 -8.01
CA TYR A 16 -0.52 14.15 -7.78
C TYR A 16 -1.32 15.44 -8.04
N GLU A 17 -0.78 16.34 -8.89
CA GLU A 17 -1.39 17.62 -9.30
C GLU A 17 -2.26 18.27 -8.20
N SER A 18 -1.64 18.62 -7.07
CA SER A 18 -2.18 19.52 -6.05
C SER A 18 -3.57 19.20 -5.46
N ALA A 19 -3.77 18.00 -4.92
CA ALA A 19 -4.90 17.67 -4.03
C ALA A 19 -4.47 17.54 -2.55
N ILE A 20 -3.70 18.52 -2.06
CA ILE A 20 -3.12 18.49 -0.71
C ILE A 20 -4.01 19.27 0.23
N SER A 21 -4.56 18.60 1.23
CA SER A 21 -5.08 19.26 2.42
C SER A 21 -4.08 19.11 3.55
N GLY A 22 -3.61 20.22 4.12
CA GLY A 22 -2.83 20.21 5.38
C GLY A 22 -3.62 19.73 6.60
N SER A 23 -4.81 19.14 6.42
CA SER A 23 -5.61 18.59 7.50
C SER A 23 -5.13 17.18 7.85
N ALA A 24 -4.41 17.09 8.95
CA ALA A 24 -4.15 15.85 9.67
C ALA A 24 -5.48 15.20 10.08
N LEU A 25 -5.96 14.22 9.31
CA LEU A 25 -6.90 13.23 9.81
C LEU A 25 -6.15 12.37 10.81
N TYR A 26 -6.22 12.72 12.10
CA TYR A 26 -5.54 12.09 13.25
C TYR A 26 -4.55 10.97 12.88
N PRO A 27 -3.41 11.29 12.22
CA PRO A 27 -2.48 10.28 11.71
C PRO A 27 -1.87 9.47 12.85
N THR A 28 -1.82 10.08 14.04
CA THR A 28 -1.48 9.46 15.33
C THR A 28 -2.37 8.28 15.71
N LEU A 29 -3.57 8.13 15.13
CA LEU A 29 -4.39 6.95 15.35
C LEU A 29 -3.98 5.76 14.47
N TYR A 30 -3.35 6.01 13.31
CA TYR A 30 -2.92 4.97 12.37
C TYR A 30 -1.44 4.62 12.50
N PHE A 31 -0.62 5.61 12.85
CA PHE A 31 0.78 5.42 13.21
C PHE A 31 0.91 5.46 14.73
N GLU A 32 1.62 4.50 15.32
CA GLU A 32 1.92 4.59 16.75
C GLU A 32 2.71 5.86 17.05
N ASP A 33 2.27 6.59 18.09
CA ASP A 33 3.05 7.68 18.66
C ASP A 33 4.35 7.10 19.23
N ASN A 34 5.44 7.59 18.68
CA ASN A 34 6.78 7.12 18.92
C ASN A 34 7.62 8.17 19.66
N GLU A 35 6.97 9.16 20.29
CA GLU A 35 7.60 10.26 21.05
C GLU A 35 8.58 11.08 20.20
N ARG A 36 8.38 11.10 18.89
CA ARG A 36 9.22 11.81 17.92
C ARG A 36 8.49 13.02 17.37
N ASP A 37 9.27 14.04 17.02
CA ASP A 37 8.78 15.17 16.23
C ASP A 37 8.50 14.70 14.79
N ASN A 38 7.25 14.30 14.57
CA ASN A 38 6.76 13.78 13.31
C ASN A 38 6.11 14.92 12.49
N THR A 39 6.38 14.96 11.19
CA THR A 39 5.64 15.78 10.23
C THR A 39 4.75 14.89 9.39
N TYR A 40 3.49 15.28 9.19
CA TYR A 40 2.49 14.50 8.47
C TYR A 40 1.91 15.25 7.28
N TYR A 41 1.70 14.53 6.18
CA TYR A 41 1.08 15.05 4.96
C TYR A 41 -0.04 14.11 4.52
N GLY A 42 -1.19 14.68 4.12
CA GLY A 42 -2.35 13.93 3.65
C GLY A 42 -2.69 14.29 2.20
N PHE A 43 -2.87 13.26 1.38
CA PHE A 43 -3.21 13.39 -0.03
C PHE A 43 -4.53 12.67 -0.31
N ARG A 44 -5.39 13.33 -1.06
CA ARG A 44 -6.55 12.70 -1.68
C ARG A 44 -6.22 12.47 -3.15
N LEU A 45 -6.16 11.22 -3.58
CA LEU A 45 -5.82 10.92 -4.96
C LEU A 45 -7.11 10.85 -5.78
N ASN A 46 -7.10 11.48 -6.95
CA ASN A 46 -8.28 11.59 -7.82
C ASN A 46 -8.35 10.50 -8.88
N GLU A 47 -7.29 9.70 -9.07
CA GLU A 47 -7.22 8.67 -10.08
C GLU A 47 -7.13 7.28 -9.46
N VAL A 48 -8.14 6.47 -9.82
CA VAL A 48 -8.36 5.04 -9.57
C VAL A 48 -8.45 4.61 -8.09
N ILE A 49 -9.71 4.38 -7.68
CA ILE A 49 -10.21 4.09 -6.34
C ILE A 49 -10.06 5.30 -5.39
N PRO A 50 -11.06 5.66 -4.54
CA PRO A 50 -10.90 6.75 -3.59
C PRO A 50 -9.79 6.39 -2.60
N THR A 51 -8.58 6.84 -2.91
CA THR A 51 -7.40 6.49 -2.15
C THR A 51 -6.90 7.71 -1.38
N ARG A 52 -6.52 7.46 -0.14
CA ARG A 52 -5.89 8.45 0.73
C ARG A 52 -4.48 7.98 0.98
N LEU A 53 -3.51 8.85 0.72
CA LEU A 53 -2.11 8.61 1.06
C LEU A 53 -1.75 9.51 2.25
N ILE A 54 -1.27 8.92 3.33
CA ILE A 54 -0.70 9.62 4.46
C ILE A 54 0.81 9.38 4.46
N ILE A 55 1.57 10.45 4.55
CA ILE A 55 3.02 10.41 4.63
C ILE A 55 3.44 10.93 6.00
N ARG A 56 4.26 10.18 6.71
CA ARG A 56 4.91 10.58 7.95
C ARG A 56 6.41 10.68 7.71
N THR A 57 6.98 11.84 8.00
CA THR A 57 8.43 12.07 7.96
C THR A 57 8.93 12.41 9.35
N TYR A 58 10.02 11.76 9.77
CA TYR A 58 10.72 12.10 11.02
C TYR A 58 12.23 11.88 10.87
N GLU A 59 13.01 12.53 11.71
CA GLU A 59 14.47 12.42 11.71
C GLU A 59 14.94 11.62 12.93
N GLU A 60 15.97 10.80 12.75
CA GLU A 60 16.64 10.09 13.84
C GLU A 60 18.14 9.98 13.53
N GLY A 61 18.95 10.66 14.33
CA GLY A 61 20.39 10.72 14.16
C GLY A 61 20.79 11.39 12.83
N LYS A 62 21.33 10.59 11.89
CA LYS A 62 21.79 11.05 10.56
C LYS A 62 20.84 10.66 9.43
N SER A 63 19.67 10.12 9.78
CA SER A 63 18.72 9.55 8.84
C SER A 63 17.39 10.28 8.91
N CYS A 64 16.77 10.46 7.76
CA CYS A 64 15.36 10.82 7.66
C CYS A 64 14.57 9.58 7.26
N PHE A 65 13.46 9.34 7.95
CA PHE A 65 12.55 8.25 7.64
C PHE A 65 11.30 8.81 6.99
N VAL A 66 10.87 8.16 5.91
CA VAL A 66 9.65 8.48 5.19
C VAL A 66 8.78 7.24 5.19
N ASP A 67 7.69 7.30 5.95
CA ASP A 67 6.65 6.29 5.98
C ASP A 67 5.51 6.74 5.08
N MET A 68 5.07 5.86 4.19
CA MET A 68 3.90 6.08 3.33
C MET A 68 2.84 5.04 3.69
N LEU A 69 1.62 5.49 3.94
CA LEU A 69 0.48 4.65 4.26
C LEU A 69 -0.67 4.99 3.32
N TRP A 70 -1.05 4.01 2.52
CA TRP A 70 -2.10 4.11 1.55
C TRP A 70 -3.37 3.43 2.05
N PHE A 71 -4.49 4.08 1.80
CA PHE A 71 -5.83 3.56 2.02
C PHE A 71 -6.57 3.53 0.71
N VAL A 72 -7.40 2.52 0.54
CA VAL A 72 -8.26 2.36 -0.61
C VAL A 72 -9.67 2.23 -0.07
N ASP A 73 -10.59 3.10 -0.49
CA ASP A 73 -12.00 2.91 -0.16
C ASP A 73 -12.51 1.63 -0.82
N ASP A 74 -12.56 0.60 0.00
CA ASP A 74 -12.84 -0.76 -0.37
C ASP A 74 -13.92 -1.35 0.55
N SER A 75 -14.78 -0.51 1.11
CA SER A 75 -15.83 -0.89 2.05
C SER A 75 -16.73 -2.06 1.59
N LYS A 76 -16.67 -2.42 0.31
CA LYS A 76 -17.39 -3.54 -0.34
C LYS A 76 -16.52 -4.74 -0.72
N ILE A 77 -15.21 -4.68 -0.52
CA ILE A 77 -14.24 -5.71 -0.92
C ILE A 77 -13.93 -6.63 0.28
N GLU A 78 -14.46 -7.86 0.22
CA GLU A 78 -14.12 -8.91 1.18
C GLU A 78 -12.98 -9.76 0.61
N GLY A 79 -11.73 -9.37 0.91
CA GLY A 79 -10.52 -10.11 0.55
C GLY A 79 -9.80 -10.66 1.77
N LYS A 80 -9.03 -11.73 1.59
CA LYS A 80 -7.98 -12.15 2.53
C LYS A 80 -6.69 -12.33 1.72
N GLY A 81 -5.65 -11.62 2.13
CA GLY A 81 -4.35 -11.72 1.50
C GLY A 81 -3.43 -10.59 1.95
N CYS A 82 -2.21 -10.94 2.28
CA CYS A 82 -1.12 -10.02 2.51
C CYS A 82 0.06 -10.43 1.63
N VAL A 83 0.78 -9.44 1.11
CA VAL A 83 2.09 -9.63 0.50
C VAL A 83 3.07 -8.64 1.08
N THR A 84 4.32 -9.05 1.10
CA THR A 84 5.43 -8.23 1.52
C THR A 84 6.50 -8.27 0.45
N PHE A 85 6.98 -7.10 0.06
CA PHE A 85 8.10 -6.93 -0.85
C PHE A 85 9.37 -6.64 -0.06
N TYR A 86 10.46 -7.28 -0.48
CA TYR A 86 11.80 -7.07 0.03
C TYR A 86 12.76 -6.87 -1.14
N PRO A 87 13.20 -5.63 -1.42
CA PRO A 87 14.25 -5.42 -2.41
C PRO A 87 15.57 -5.95 -1.85
N LYS A 88 16.26 -6.74 -2.68
CA LYS A 88 17.58 -7.30 -2.43
C LYS A 88 18.33 -7.27 -3.74
N SER A 89 19.48 -6.61 -3.78
CA SER A 89 20.49 -6.71 -4.84
C SER A 89 19.96 -7.15 -6.23
N ASN A 90 19.20 -6.26 -6.88
CA ASN A 90 18.59 -6.41 -8.23
C ASN A 90 17.33 -7.29 -8.34
N GLU A 91 16.73 -7.71 -7.24
CA GLU A 91 15.47 -8.47 -7.23
C GLU A 91 14.54 -8.00 -6.10
N ILE A 92 13.24 -7.97 -6.35
CA ILE A 92 12.25 -7.82 -5.28
C ILE A 92 11.64 -9.18 -4.95
N ALA A 93 11.91 -9.64 -3.74
CA ALA A 93 11.31 -10.86 -3.23
C ALA A 93 9.90 -10.56 -2.70
N VAL A 94 8.90 -11.25 -3.25
CA VAL A 94 7.50 -11.19 -2.80
C VAL A 94 7.22 -12.39 -1.89
N LYS A 95 6.67 -12.15 -0.68
CA LYS A 95 6.24 -13.20 0.26
C LYS A 95 4.85 -12.92 0.77
N GLY A 96 4.04 -13.96 0.97
CA GLY A 96 2.67 -13.79 1.45
C GLY A 96 1.88 -15.09 1.53
N ASP A 97 0.62 -14.94 1.90
CA ASP A 97 -0.34 -16.00 2.22
C ASP A 97 -1.29 -16.36 1.06
N SER A 98 -1.24 -15.62 -0.06
CA SER A 98 -2.00 -15.90 -1.28
C SER A 98 -1.08 -16.17 -2.47
N LYS A 99 -0.91 -17.45 -2.84
CA LYS A 99 -0.05 -17.87 -3.97
C LYS A 99 -0.49 -17.28 -5.31
N ASP A 100 -1.80 -17.23 -5.57
CA ASP A 100 -2.35 -16.67 -6.80
C ASP A 100 -2.10 -15.16 -6.90
N PHE A 101 -2.23 -14.44 -5.78
CA PHE A 101 -1.93 -13.02 -5.74
C PHE A 101 -0.43 -12.76 -5.96
N ILE A 102 0.44 -13.55 -5.32
CA ILE A 102 1.90 -13.47 -5.53
C ILE A 102 2.24 -13.68 -7.00
N SER A 103 1.68 -14.70 -7.65
CA SER A 103 1.93 -14.99 -9.07
C SER A 103 1.47 -13.87 -9.99
N LYS A 104 0.36 -13.18 -9.68
CA LYS A 104 -0.11 -12.02 -10.46
C LYS A 104 0.83 -10.83 -10.31
N LEU A 105 1.30 -10.54 -9.10
CA LEU A 105 2.24 -9.43 -8.88
C LEU A 105 3.58 -9.66 -9.58
N GLN A 106 4.09 -10.89 -9.52
CA GLN A 106 5.36 -11.25 -10.14
C GLN A 106 5.35 -11.21 -11.68
N SER A 107 4.16 -11.28 -12.29
CA SER A 107 4.01 -11.25 -13.76
C SER A 107 3.55 -9.89 -14.30
N ASP A 108 3.33 -8.89 -13.44
CA ASP A 108 2.92 -7.56 -13.87
C ASP A 108 4.13 -6.74 -14.35
N ALA A 109 4.12 -6.38 -15.64
CA ALA A 109 5.22 -5.65 -16.28
C ALA A 109 5.46 -4.23 -15.71
N THR A 110 4.41 -3.59 -15.14
CA THR A 110 4.54 -2.26 -14.53
C THR A 110 5.30 -2.35 -13.21
N ILE A 111 4.96 -3.37 -12.40
CA ILE A 111 5.70 -3.69 -11.17
C ILE A 111 7.16 -4.04 -11.50
N GLU A 112 7.39 -4.82 -12.57
CA GLU A 112 8.74 -5.18 -12.99
C GLU A 112 9.58 -3.96 -13.40
N ALA A 113 8.97 -3.01 -14.13
CA ALA A 113 9.64 -1.79 -14.54
C ALA A 113 10.14 -0.95 -13.35
N CYS A 114 9.37 -0.91 -12.26
CA CYS A 114 9.72 -0.18 -11.04
C CYS A 114 10.92 -0.77 -10.30
N TYR A 115 11.29 -2.05 -10.53
CA TYR A 115 12.29 -2.74 -9.72
C TYR A 115 13.68 -2.09 -9.76
N LYS A 116 14.11 -1.53 -10.89
CA LYS A 116 15.45 -0.94 -10.99
C LYS A 116 15.58 0.34 -10.16
N ASP A 117 14.58 1.20 -10.24
CA ASP A 117 14.57 2.51 -9.56
C ASP A 117 14.43 2.39 -8.04
N LEU A 118 13.82 1.29 -7.56
CA LEU A 118 13.73 0.99 -6.13
C LEU A 118 15.05 0.50 -5.51
N ILE A 119 15.95 -0.03 -6.33
CA ILE A 119 17.18 -0.69 -5.89
C ILE A 119 18.38 0.26 -5.99
N GLU A 120 18.30 1.27 -6.84
CA GLU A 120 19.37 2.26 -7.06
C GLU A 120 19.75 3.06 -5.80
N PRO A 121 18.80 3.58 -4.97
CA PRO A 121 19.15 4.29 -3.77
C PRO A 121 19.37 3.33 -2.58
N SER A 122 20.60 3.30 -2.05
CA SER A 122 20.89 2.53 -0.83
C SER A 122 20.01 2.98 0.35
N GLY A 123 19.25 2.06 0.95
CA GLY A 123 18.37 2.33 2.09
C GLY A 123 16.97 2.83 1.72
N PHE A 124 16.68 2.96 0.42
CA PHE A 124 15.31 3.14 -0.06
C PHE A 124 14.55 1.84 0.05
N LEU A 125 13.30 1.92 0.53
CA LEU A 125 12.37 0.81 0.52
C LEU A 125 12.89 -0.46 1.22
N ASN A 126 13.02 -0.47 2.55
CA ASN A 126 13.46 -1.70 3.23
C ASN A 126 12.41 -2.82 3.17
N LYS A 127 11.14 -2.43 3.03
CA LYS A 127 9.98 -3.32 3.09
C LYS A 127 8.72 -2.59 2.61
N VAL A 128 7.90 -3.28 1.84
CA VAL A 128 6.55 -2.82 1.47
C VAL A 128 5.53 -3.88 1.85
N ILE A 129 4.39 -3.47 2.38
CA ILE A 129 3.29 -4.37 2.73
C ILE A 129 2.06 -3.90 1.98
N VAL A 130 1.38 -4.85 1.33
CA VAL A 130 0.10 -4.61 0.67
C VAL A 130 -0.84 -5.72 1.10
N GLY A 131 -2.04 -5.38 1.54
CA GLY A 131 -2.96 -6.40 1.98
C GLY A 131 -4.21 -5.88 2.65
N THR A 132 -4.93 -6.82 3.26
CA THR A 132 -6.09 -6.50 4.07
C THR A 132 -5.72 -6.39 5.56
N LYS A 133 -6.35 -5.46 6.27
CA LYS A 133 -6.22 -5.24 7.72
C LYS A 133 -6.32 -6.55 8.51
N ASN A 134 -7.28 -7.39 8.13
CA ASN A 134 -7.60 -8.63 8.84
C ASN A 134 -6.64 -9.80 8.54
N SER A 135 -5.77 -9.68 7.55
CA SER A 135 -4.83 -10.74 7.16
C SER A 135 -3.36 -10.36 7.37
N CYS A 136 -3.06 -9.19 7.96
CA CYS A 136 -1.69 -8.79 8.21
C CYS A 136 -1.09 -9.63 9.37
N PRO A 137 0.01 -10.37 9.17
CA PRO A 137 0.64 -11.17 10.22
C PRO A 137 1.08 -10.32 11.43
N SER A 138 0.80 -10.78 12.65
CA SER A 138 1.10 -10.05 13.90
C SER A 138 2.58 -9.69 14.07
N LYS A 139 3.50 -10.59 13.67
CA LYS A 139 4.94 -10.30 13.65
C LYS A 139 5.27 -9.12 12.72
N LEU A 140 4.58 -9.01 11.58
CA LEU A 140 4.75 -7.90 10.65
C LEU A 140 4.13 -6.61 11.18
N GLN A 141 3.00 -6.68 11.90
CA GLN A 141 2.38 -5.52 12.56
C GLN A 141 3.36 -4.88 13.55
N ASN A 142 3.97 -5.68 14.43
CA ASN A 142 4.94 -5.23 15.43
C ASN A 142 6.18 -4.57 14.81
N GLU A 143 6.63 -5.02 13.64
CA GLU A 143 7.78 -4.45 12.94
C GLU A 143 7.46 -3.11 12.25
N THR A 144 6.22 -2.91 11.83
CA THR A 144 5.81 -1.74 11.02
C THR A 144 5.39 -0.52 11.87
N LYS A 145 5.07 -0.74 13.15
CA LYS A 145 4.53 0.29 14.07
C LYS A 145 3.25 0.96 13.54
N LEU A 146 2.45 0.19 12.79
CA LEU A 146 1.17 0.60 12.28
C LEU A 146 0.06 0.09 13.19
N ASN A 147 -0.81 1.01 13.62
CA ASN A 147 -2.03 0.64 14.30
C ASN A 147 -3.12 0.32 13.27
N LEU A 148 -3.10 -0.92 12.77
CA LEU A 148 -4.06 -1.38 11.77
C LEU A 148 -5.51 -1.39 12.30
N SER A 149 -5.70 -1.50 13.62
CA SER A 149 -7.03 -1.59 14.24
C SER A 149 -7.89 -0.34 14.02
N ASN A 150 -7.26 0.81 13.84
CA ASN A 150 -7.97 2.07 13.64
C ASN A 150 -8.25 2.38 12.18
N LEU A 151 -7.64 1.69 11.20
CA LEU A 151 -7.80 2.04 9.79
C LEU A 151 -9.29 2.02 9.37
N PRO A 152 -9.74 3.04 8.61
CA PRO A 152 -11.14 3.19 8.21
C PRO A 152 -11.50 2.29 7.01
N THR A 153 -10.50 1.70 6.35
CA THR A 153 -10.64 0.82 5.18
C THR A 153 -10.10 -0.56 5.50
N ASN A 154 -10.53 -1.58 4.75
CA ASN A 154 -10.02 -2.94 4.90
C ASN A 154 -8.74 -3.13 4.09
N LEU A 155 -8.58 -2.46 2.95
CA LEU A 155 -7.36 -2.46 2.15
C LEU A 155 -6.40 -1.35 2.58
N PHE A 156 -5.12 -1.71 2.69
CA PHE A 156 -4.05 -0.78 2.96
C PHE A 156 -2.76 -1.20 2.26
N ALA A 157 -1.86 -0.22 2.14
CA ALA A 157 -0.47 -0.49 1.85
C ALA A 157 0.47 0.39 2.66
N PHE A 158 1.67 -0.11 2.95
CA PHE A 158 2.68 0.61 3.71
C PHE A 158 4.07 0.42 3.12
N SER A 159 4.87 1.48 3.12
CA SER A 159 6.29 1.43 2.82
C SER A 159 7.10 2.35 3.72
N ARG A 160 8.36 2.00 3.97
CA ARG A 160 9.35 2.83 4.66
C ARG A 160 10.61 3.01 3.83
N SER A 161 10.99 4.26 3.61
CA SER A 161 12.28 4.65 3.02
C SER A 161 13.15 5.35 4.06
N THR A 162 14.47 5.11 3.98
CA THR A 162 15.47 5.74 4.86
C THR A 162 16.43 6.56 4.00
N LEU A 163 16.49 7.87 4.25
CA LEU A 163 17.32 8.81 3.52
C LEU A 163 18.48 9.29 4.38
N ASN A 164 19.63 9.56 3.75
CA ASN A 164 20.79 10.10 4.42
C ASN A 164 20.73 11.64 4.42
N LEU A 165 20.55 12.24 5.60
CA LEU A 165 20.42 13.70 5.77
C LEU A 165 21.65 14.47 5.26
N LYS A 166 22.84 13.87 5.29
CA LYS A 166 24.05 14.53 4.78
C LYS A 166 24.08 14.64 3.26
N LYS A 167 23.45 13.69 2.56
CA LYS A 167 23.45 13.62 1.10
C LYS A 167 22.28 14.38 0.48
N ILE A 168 21.28 14.77 1.26
CA ILE A 168 20.06 15.34 0.71
C ILE A 168 20.23 16.69 0.00
N LYS A 169 21.37 17.36 0.18
CA LYS A 169 21.70 18.59 -0.55
C LYS A 169 22.31 18.33 -1.94
N ASP A 170 22.68 17.10 -2.23
CA ASP A 170 23.23 16.69 -3.51
C ASP A 170 22.08 16.45 -4.50
N GLU A 171 22.09 17.16 -5.63
CA GLU A 171 21.01 17.10 -6.64
C GLU A 171 20.86 15.70 -7.23
N SER A 172 21.96 15.01 -7.53
CA SER A 172 21.91 13.63 -8.04
C SER A 172 21.28 12.68 -7.02
N TYR A 173 21.59 12.85 -5.73
CA TYR A 173 20.94 12.08 -4.68
C TYR A 173 19.46 12.41 -4.54
N GLN A 174 19.06 13.68 -4.71
CA GLN A 174 17.66 14.08 -4.73
C GLN A 174 16.92 13.42 -5.90
N ASP A 175 17.46 13.46 -7.11
CA ASP A 175 16.84 12.87 -8.30
C ASP A 175 16.62 11.37 -8.13
N VAL A 176 17.65 10.65 -7.66
CA VAL A 176 17.55 9.21 -7.38
C VAL A 176 16.51 8.92 -6.30
N ALA A 177 16.44 9.75 -5.24
CA ALA A 177 15.41 9.60 -4.21
C ALA A 177 14.00 9.86 -4.75
N ILE A 178 13.83 10.85 -5.62
CA ILE A 178 12.55 11.20 -6.25
C ILE A 178 12.07 10.06 -7.16
N ASN A 179 12.95 9.53 -8.01
CA ASN A 179 12.66 8.37 -8.86
C ASN A 179 12.32 7.14 -8.02
N GLY A 180 13.03 6.93 -6.91
CA GLY A 180 12.69 5.90 -5.94
C GLY A 180 11.26 6.07 -5.40
N PHE A 181 10.85 7.28 -4.99
CA PHE A 181 9.50 7.54 -4.49
C PHE A 181 8.44 7.30 -5.57
N LEU A 182 8.66 7.75 -6.80
CA LEU A 182 7.80 7.49 -7.96
C LEU A 182 7.57 5.98 -8.13
N ALA A 183 8.65 5.20 -8.14
CA ALA A 183 8.57 3.76 -8.29
C ALA A 183 7.87 3.07 -7.09
N VAL A 184 8.03 3.58 -5.85
CA VAL A 184 7.25 3.06 -4.69
C VAL A 184 5.77 3.31 -4.92
N ILE A 185 5.45 4.51 -5.39
CA ILE A 185 4.09 4.98 -5.61
C ILE A 185 3.40 4.10 -6.66
N ASP A 186 4.03 3.87 -7.79
CA ASP A 186 3.52 3.01 -8.85
C ASP A 186 3.38 1.55 -8.40
N LEU A 187 4.39 1.01 -7.71
CA LEU A 187 4.34 -0.33 -7.13
C LEU A 187 3.12 -0.51 -6.23
N LEU A 188 2.90 0.45 -5.33
CA LEU A 188 1.82 0.40 -4.35
C LEU A 188 0.46 0.53 -5.00
N HIS A 189 0.30 1.50 -5.91
CA HIS A 189 -0.94 1.71 -6.63
C HIS A 189 -1.32 0.45 -7.44
N ARG A 190 -0.38 -0.06 -8.24
CA ARG A 190 -0.62 -1.24 -9.07
C ARG A 190 -0.91 -2.49 -8.24
N SER A 191 -0.20 -2.67 -7.13
CA SER A 191 -0.45 -3.79 -6.22
C SER A 191 -1.85 -3.74 -5.61
N LEU A 192 -2.34 -2.54 -5.28
CA LEU A 192 -3.69 -2.34 -4.75
C LEU A 192 -4.77 -2.56 -5.81
N GLU A 193 -4.55 -2.14 -7.06
CA GLU A 193 -5.44 -2.44 -8.19
C GLU A 193 -5.59 -3.95 -8.41
N ILE A 194 -4.47 -4.67 -8.44
CA ILE A 194 -4.45 -6.13 -8.62
C ILE A 194 -5.15 -6.82 -7.46
N LEU A 195 -4.89 -6.39 -6.22
CA LEU A 195 -5.51 -6.95 -5.02
C LEU A 195 -7.03 -6.70 -5.01
N SER A 196 -7.44 -5.48 -5.32
CA SER A 196 -8.86 -5.08 -5.44
C SER A 196 -9.56 -5.94 -6.48
N SER A 197 -8.97 -6.08 -7.68
CA SER A 197 -9.52 -6.91 -8.76
C SER A 197 -9.59 -8.39 -8.38
N HIS A 198 -8.57 -8.93 -7.74
CA HIS A 198 -8.56 -10.31 -7.27
C HIS A 198 -9.65 -10.56 -6.22
N ALA A 199 -9.81 -9.66 -5.26
CA ALA A 199 -10.83 -9.77 -4.24
C ALA A 199 -12.25 -9.61 -4.82
N GLN A 200 -12.44 -8.76 -5.82
CA GLN A 200 -13.70 -8.63 -6.56
C GLN A 200 -14.04 -9.90 -7.35
N THR A 201 -13.10 -10.49 -8.11
CA THR A 201 -13.36 -11.76 -8.83
C THR A 201 -13.73 -12.92 -7.90
N LYS A 202 -13.17 -12.94 -6.69
CA LYS A 202 -13.54 -13.92 -5.65
C LYS A 202 -14.92 -13.64 -5.03
N LEU A 203 -15.39 -12.40 -5.12
CA LEU A 203 -16.74 -12.00 -4.73
C LEU A 203 -17.77 -12.29 -5.84
N ASP A 204 -17.40 -12.12 -7.11
CA ASP A 204 -18.27 -12.39 -8.25
C ASP A 204 -18.40 -13.89 -8.58
N SER A 205 -17.59 -14.74 -7.94
CA SER A 205 -17.89 -16.16 -7.84
C SER A 205 -19.06 -16.46 -6.88
N LYS A 206 -19.81 -15.46 -6.39
CA LYS A 206 -21.08 -15.66 -5.70
C LYS A 206 -22.15 -15.97 -6.76
N THR A 207 -22.37 -17.27 -6.99
CA THR A 207 -23.46 -17.77 -7.85
C THR A 207 -24.80 -17.39 -7.22
N PHE A 208 -25.78 -16.97 -8.00
CA PHE A 208 -27.14 -16.72 -7.49
C PHE A 208 -28.04 -17.89 -7.84
N CYS A 209 -29.00 -18.19 -6.97
CA CYS A 209 -29.94 -19.26 -7.23
C CYS A 209 -30.77 -18.96 -8.47
N ILE A 210 -30.73 -19.85 -9.47
CA ILE A 210 -31.52 -19.73 -10.70
C ILE A 210 -33.03 -19.59 -10.48
N ARG A 211 -33.55 -20.02 -9.33
CA ARG A 211 -34.99 -20.02 -9.03
C ARG A 211 -35.43 -18.87 -8.14
N CYS A 212 -34.72 -18.60 -7.05
CA CYS A 212 -35.16 -17.63 -6.05
C CYS A 212 -34.28 -16.38 -5.96
N GLY A 213 -33.20 -16.29 -6.74
CA GLY A 213 -32.29 -15.14 -6.75
C GLY A 213 -31.44 -14.99 -5.49
N GLU A 214 -31.52 -15.94 -4.55
CA GLU A 214 -30.72 -15.92 -3.32
C GLU A 214 -29.24 -16.06 -3.63
N LYS A 215 -28.40 -15.36 -2.86
CA LYS A 215 -26.96 -15.44 -3.01
C LYS A 215 -26.45 -16.79 -2.51
N LEU A 216 -25.83 -17.57 -3.39
CA LEU A 216 -25.29 -18.88 -3.07
C LEU A 216 -23.77 -18.84 -2.89
N PRO A 217 -23.23 -19.63 -1.96
CA PRO A 217 -21.81 -19.98 -1.95
C PRO A 217 -21.41 -20.62 -3.28
N THR A 218 -20.20 -20.31 -3.76
CA THR A 218 -19.63 -20.70 -5.07
C THR A 218 -19.79 -22.19 -5.41
N ASP A 219 -19.79 -23.06 -4.39
CA ASP A 219 -19.78 -24.53 -4.54
C ASP A 219 -21.14 -25.18 -4.20
N SER A 220 -22.21 -24.39 -4.10
CA SER A 220 -23.52 -24.88 -3.67
C SER A 220 -24.23 -25.63 -4.79
N TYR A 221 -24.23 -26.96 -4.73
CA TYR A 221 -25.02 -27.81 -5.63
C TYR A 221 -26.54 -27.61 -5.47
N PHE A 222 -27.00 -27.15 -4.31
CA PHE A 222 -28.41 -26.88 -4.04
C PHE A 222 -28.58 -25.55 -3.29
N CYS A 223 -29.65 -24.83 -3.58
CA CYS A 223 -30.01 -23.62 -2.86
C CYS A 223 -30.55 -23.97 -1.47
N PRO A 224 -30.00 -23.41 -0.37
CA PRO A 224 -30.46 -23.71 0.99
C PRO A 224 -31.84 -23.12 1.31
N ILE A 225 -32.29 -22.13 0.54
CA ILE A 225 -33.59 -21.47 0.76
C ILE A 225 -34.72 -22.17 0.01
N CYS A 226 -34.50 -22.56 -1.24
CA CYS A 226 -35.57 -23.13 -2.09
C CYS A 226 -35.32 -24.57 -2.56
N GLY A 227 -34.20 -25.18 -2.17
CA GLY A 227 -33.83 -26.57 -2.50
C GLY A 227 -33.47 -26.81 -3.97
N THR A 228 -33.43 -25.77 -4.80
CA THR A 228 -33.19 -25.92 -6.24
C THR A 228 -31.75 -26.31 -6.52
N LYS A 229 -31.54 -27.34 -7.34
CA LYS A 229 -30.21 -27.76 -7.81
C LYS A 229 -29.61 -26.67 -8.71
N GLN A 230 -28.37 -26.28 -8.44
CA GLN A 230 -27.61 -25.39 -9.31
C GLN A 230 -26.95 -26.21 -10.41
N GLY A 231 -27.04 -25.74 -11.66
CA GLY A 231 -26.63 -26.44 -12.87
C GLY A 231 -25.14 -26.35 -13.15
#